data_AF-A0A066S1Y6-F1
#
_entry.id   AF-A0A066S1Y6-F1
#
_cell.length_a   1.000
_cell.length_b   1.000
_cell.length_c   1.000
_cell.angle_alpha   90.00
_cell.angle_beta   90.00
_cell.angle_gamma   90.00
#
_symmetry.space_group_name_H-M   'P 1'
#
loop_
_entity.id
_entity.type
_entity.pdbx_description
1 polymer ?
#
loop_
_entity_poly.entity_id
_entity_poly.type
_entity_poly.pdbx_seq_one_letter_code
_entity_poly.pdbx_strand_id
1 'polypeptide(L)'
;MSVMDVFMDAALACTVLDYGDHALMLQCDSTADAMAWTDALRAAALPGVVDIVAASRTVLVKLDAPRYQGVTRQRLRRLRVTPEAVAAADHRCDLVIDVVYDGPDLAEVARCTGLTTAAVINAHTATGWRAGFSGSAPGFAYLIDGDPSLRVPRRPERRTSMPPGSVALADGFSAIYPSQAPSDWQIIGHTDAVLWDVDRPQPALLTPGMWVQFRAA
;
A
#
# COMPACT_ATOMS: atom_id res chain seq x y z
N MET A 1 19.36 27.52 -28.15
CA MET A 1 18.42 26.39 -28.07
C MET A 1 18.73 25.71 -26.74
N SER A 2 17.95 26.03 -25.69
CA SER A 2 18.27 25.68 -24.30
C SER A 2 17.79 24.27 -23.99
N VAL A 3 18.57 23.53 -23.20
CA VAL A 3 18.33 22.14 -22.74
C VAL A 3 17.25 22.09 -21.64
N MET A 4 16.35 23.08 -21.58
CA MET A 4 15.34 23.25 -20.51
C MET A 4 13.90 22.98 -20.97
N ASP A 5 13.69 22.34 -22.13
CA ASP A 5 12.37 22.11 -22.74
C ASP A 5 12.01 20.60 -22.89
N VAL A 6 12.64 19.71 -22.11
CA VAL A 6 12.39 18.25 -22.19
C VAL A 6 11.50 17.72 -21.04
N PHE A 7 11.11 18.55 -20.06
CA PHE A 7 10.12 18.17 -19.04
C PHE A 7 8.73 18.66 -19.40
N MET A 8 8.24 18.28 -20.59
CA MET A 8 6.87 18.56 -21.02
C MET A 8 6.02 17.29 -20.80
N ASP A 9 5.16 17.36 -19.77
CA ASP A 9 3.83 16.73 -19.70
C ASP A 9 3.75 15.19 -19.66
N ALA A 10 4.45 14.54 -18.73
CA ALA A 10 4.21 13.12 -18.42
C ALA A 10 3.03 12.96 -17.43
N ALA A 11 1.82 13.36 -17.87
CA ALA A 11 0.61 13.07 -17.10
C ALA A 11 0.41 11.54 -17.05
N LEU A 12 0.16 11.00 -15.85
CA LEU A 12 -0.14 9.59 -15.68
C LEU A 12 -1.39 9.23 -16.46
N ALA A 13 -1.30 8.18 -17.27
CA ALA A 13 -2.46 7.61 -17.94
C ALA A 13 -3.19 6.64 -16.98
N CYS A 14 -4.51 6.53 -17.13
CA CYS A 14 -5.26 5.43 -16.55
C CYS A 14 -6.40 5.02 -17.47
N THR A 15 -6.75 3.74 -17.48
CA THR A 15 -7.97 3.27 -18.14
C THR A 15 -9.12 3.38 -17.15
N VAL A 16 -10.20 4.07 -17.54
CA VAL A 16 -11.39 4.25 -16.70
C VAL A 16 -12.50 3.31 -17.15
N LEU A 17 -12.86 2.35 -16.30
CA LEU A 17 -13.92 1.37 -16.54
C LEU A 17 -15.16 1.69 -15.70
N ASP A 18 -16.34 1.35 -16.19
CA ASP A 18 -17.54 1.33 -15.36
C ASP A 18 -17.46 0.17 -14.38
N TYR A 19 -17.80 0.42 -13.11
CA TYR A 19 -17.93 -0.61 -12.08
C TYR A 19 -19.37 -0.57 -11.56
N GLY A 20 -20.26 -1.33 -12.21
CA GLY A 20 -21.69 -1.13 -12.04
C GLY A 20 -22.15 0.23 -12.59
N ASP A 21 -23.23 0.76 -12.05
CA ASP A 21 -23.87 2.01 -12.49
C ASP A 21 -23.52 3.23 -11.61
N HIS A 22 -22.84 3.05 -10.47
CA HIS A 22 -22.51 4.11 -9.51
C HIS A 22 -21.06 4.03 -8.99
N ALA A 23 -20.14 3.47 -9.79
CA ALA A 23 -18.72 3.58 -9.53
C ALA A 23 -17.89 3.56 -10.81
N LEU A 24 -16.64 4.03 -10.69
CA LEU A 24 -15.64 4.00 -11.75
C LEU A 24 -14.37 3.33 -11.21
N MET A 25 -13.77 2.45 -12.02
CA MET A 25 -12.50 1.81 -11.72
C MET A 25 -11.41 2.41 -12.60
N LEU A 26 -10.39 3.01 -11.98
CA LEU A 26 -9.18 3.44 -12.67
C LEU A 26 -8.18 2.29 -12.63
N GLN A 27 -7.67 1.88 -13.78
CA GLN A 27 -6.54 0.95 -13.91
C GLN A 27 -5.26 1.73 -14.12
N CYS A 28 -4.25 1.44 -13.30
CA CYS A 28 -2.95 2.12 -13.26
C CYS A 28 -1.82 1.12 -13.56
N ASP A 29 -0.70 1.61 -14.09
CA ASP A 29 0.41 0.74 -14.49
C ASP A 29 1.23 0.26 -13.29
N SER A 30 1.30 1.07 -12.23
CA SER A 30 2.03 0.77 -11.01
C SER A 30 1.26 1.13 -9.73
N THR A 31 1.78 0.67 -8.59
CA THR A 31 1.28 1.08 -7.27
C THR A 31 1.55 2.55 -7.01
N ALA A 32 2.70 3.07 -7.45
CA ALA A 32 3.00 4.50 -7.34
C ALA A 32 1.95 5.34 -8.07
N ASP A 33 1.55 4.93 -9.28
CA ASP A 33 0.52 5.63 -10.05
C ASP A 33 -0.84 5.57 -9.36
N ALA A 34 -1.22 4.40 -8.81
CA ALA A 34 -2.46 4.26 -8.07
C ALA A 34 -2.49 5.17 -6.83
N MET A 35 -1.35 5.33 -6.13
CA MET A 35 -1.25 6.27 -5.01
C MET A 35 -1.38 7.73 -5.48
N ALA A 36 -0.66 8.11 -6.53
CA ALA A 36 -0.72 9.46 -7.09
C ALA A 36 -2.14 9.82 -7.56
N TRP A 37 -2.84 8.89 -8.22
CA TRP A 37 -4.25 9.05 -8.59
C TRP A 37 -5.14 9.21 -7.36
N THR A 38 -4.91 8.41 -6.31
CA THR A 38 -5.68 8.51 -5.06
C THR A 38 -5.56 9.89 -4.44
N ASP A 39 -4.33 10.43 -4.36
CA ASP A 39 -4.08 11.76 -3.80
C ASP A 39 -4.72 12.86 -4.65
N ALA A 40 -4.57 12.78 -5.97
CA ALA A 40 -5.18 13.72 -6.90
C ALA A 40 -6.72 13.71 -6.83
N LEU A 41 -7.33 12.53 -6.69
CA LEU A 41 -8.79 12.39 -6.54
C LEU A 41 -9.30 12.98 -5.24
N ARG A 42 -8.58 12.74 -4.13
CA ARG A 42 -8.90 13.33 -2.82
C ARG A 42 -8.81 14.86 -2.87
N ALA A 43 -7.74 15.38 -3.45
CA ALA A 43 -7.54 16.83 -3.60
C ALA A 43 -8.59 17.47 -4.52
N ALA A 44 -9.02 16.77 -5.57
CA ALA A 44 -10.02 17.28 -6.51
C ALA A 44 -11.43 17.41 -5.94
N ALA A 45 -11.73 16.73 -4.81
CA ALA A 45 -13.01 16.79 -4.10
C ALA A 45 -14.24 16.72 -5.04
N LEU A 46 -14.24 15.71 -5.92
CA LEU A 46 -15.23 15.62 -6.99
C LEU A 46 -16.66 15.44 -6.42
N PRO A 47 -17.67 16.20 -6.90
CA PRO A 47 -19.05 16.08 -6.44
C PRO A 47 -19.63 14.68 -6.63
N GLY A 48 -20.35 14.21 -5.62
CA GLY A 48 -21.00 12.90 -5.64
C GLY A 48 -20.05 11.72 -5.43
N VAL A 49 -18.75 11.95 -5.20
CA VAL A 49 -17.83 10.90 -4.74
C VAL A 49 -18.08 10.64 -3.25
N VAL A 50 -18.38 9.39 -2.94
CA VAL A 50 -18.61 8.90 -1.57
C VAL A 50 -17.31 8.39 -0.95
N ASP A 51 -16.49 7.71 -1.75
CA ASP A 51 -15.26 7.10 -1.27
C ASP A 51 -14.26 6.86 -2.41
N ILE A 52 -12.97 6.81 -2.06
CA ILE A 52 -11.86 6.55 -2.96
C ILE A 52 -11.06 5.38 -2.37
N VAL A 53 -11.22 4.21 -2.97
CA VAL A 53 -10.63 2.96 -2.48
C VAL A 53 -9.44 2.60 -3.35
N ALA A 54 -8.24 2.83 -2.83
CA ALA A 54 -6.99 2.49 -3.48
C ALA A 54 -6.64 1.00 -3.30
N ALA A 55 -6.03 0.42 -4.32
CA ALA A 55 -5.45 -0.92 -4.30
C ALA A 55 -4.11 -0.92 -5.03
N SER A 56 -3.52 -2.10 -5.22
CA SER A 56 -2.15 -2.23 -5.77
C SER A 56 -1.95 -1.61 -7.14
N ARG A 57 -2.93 -1.67 -8.04
CA ARG A 57 -2.87 -1.10 -9.41
C ARG A 57 -4.20 -0.51 -9.87
N THR A 58 -5.10 -0.25 -8.93
CA THR A 58 -6.43 0.28 -9.25
C THR A 58 -6.89 1.26 -8.20
N VAL A 59 -7.73 2.21 -8.61
CA VAL A 59 -8.46 3.09 -7.69
C VAL A 59 -9.94 3.02 -8.02
N LEU A 60 -10.75 2.60 -7.06
CA LEU A 60 -12.21 2.60 -7.18
C LEU A 60 -12.76 3.92 -6.65
N VAL A 61 -13.50 4.64 -7.49
CA VAL A 61 -14.24 5.84 -7.12
C VAL A 61 -15.70 5.46 -6.96
N LYS A 62 -16.18 5.44 -5.71
CA LYS A 62 -17.58 5.16 -5.39
C LYS A 62 -18.41 6.44 -5.49
N LEU A 63 -19.58 6.34 -6.10
CA LEU A 63 -20.46 7.48 -6.33
C LEU A 63 -21.80 7.30 -5.59
N ASP A 64 -22.38 8.41 -5.18
CA ASP A 64 -23.65 8.46 -4.44
C ASP A 64 -24.87 8.06 -5.29
N ALA A 65 -24.81 8.31 -6.60
CA ALA A 65 -25.90 8.01 -7.51
C ALA A 65 -25.41 7.82 -8.97
N PRO A 66 -26.14 7.04 -9.79
CA PRO A 66 -25.74 6.78 -11.18
C PRO A 66 -25.56 8.03 -12.05
N ARG A 67 -26.32 9.10 -11.76
CA ARG A 67 -26.21 10.39 -12.47
C ARG A 67 -24.81 11.01 -12.44
N TYR A 68 -23.97 10.66 -11.47
CA TYR A 68 -22.60 11.19 -11.37
C TYR A 68 -21.61 10.46 -12.26
N GLN A 69 -21.89 9.24 -12.74
CA GLN A 69 -20.92 8.39 -13.43
C GLN A 69 -20.33 9.05 -14.69
N GLY A 70 -21.20 9.57 -15.57
CA GLY A 70 -20.76 10.26 -16.79
C GLY A 70 -19.99 11.55 -16.53
N VAL A 71 -20.45 12.37 -15.58
CA VAL A 71 -19.82 13.64 -15.24
C VAL A 71 -18.45 13.42 -14.59
N THR A 72 -18.35 12.49 -13.64
CA THR A 72 -17.07 12.12 -13.01
C THR A 72 -16.09 11.58 -14.04
N ARG A 73 -16.52 10.68 -14.94
CA ARG A 73 -15.68 10.18 -16.05
C ARG A 73 -15.13 11.33 -16.91
N GLN A 74 -15.94 12.33 -17.23
CA GLN A 74 -15.48 13.48 -18.01
C GLN A 74 -14.46 14.32 -17.24
N ARG A 75 -14.63 14.49 -15.93
CA ARG A 75 -13.67 15.21 -15.07
C ARG A 75 -12.36 14.45 -14.92
N LEU A 76 -12.40 13.13 -14.75
CA LEU A 76 -11.20 12.28 -14.67
C LEU A 76 -10.30 12.43 -15.91
N ARG A 77 -10.89 12.47 -17.11
CA ARG A 77 -10.15 12.67 -18.37
C ARG A 77 -9.43 14.02 -18.45
N ARG A 78 -9.81 15.00 -17.63
CA ARG A 78 -9.21 16.34 -17.58
C ARG A 78 -8.24 16.51 -16.42
N LEU A 79 -8.26 15.59 -15.44
CA LEU A 79 -7.37 15.65 -14.30
C LEU A 79 -5.97 15.23 -14.75
N ARG A 80 -5.00 16.13 -14.56
CA ARG A 80 -3.60 15.83 -14.81
C ARG A 80 -2.98 15.40 -13.49
N VAL A 81 -2.44 14.19 -13.46
CA VAL A 81 -1.72 13.65 -12.31
C VAL A 81 -0.26 13.51 -12.72
N THR A 82 0.63 14.16 -11.98
CA THR A 82 2.07 14.01 -12.16
C THR A 82 2.60 13.00 -11.14
N PRO A 83 3.66 12.25 -11.46
CA PRO A 83 4.32 11.35 -10.49
C PRO A 83 4.97 12.08 -9.28
N GLU A 84 4.97 13.41 -9.27
CA GLU A 84 5.74 14.23 -8.35
C GLU A 84 4.90 14.67 -7.14
N ALA A 85 4.80 13.77 -6.16
CA ALA A 85 4.47 14.14 -4.78
C ALA A 85 5.11 13.21 -3.73
N VAL A 86 5.65 12.04 -4.13
CA VAL A 86 6.09 11.00 -3.17
C VAL A 86 7.54 11.23 -2.69
N ALA A 87 8.39 11.86 -3.49
CA ALA A 87 9.83 11.94 -3.22
C ALA A 87 10.24 13.05 -2.21
N ALA A 88 9.35 13.99 -1.89
CA ALA A 88 9.69 15.20 -1.13
C ALA A 88 9.07 15.29 0.26
N ALA A 89 8.29 14.28 0.69
CA ALA A 89 7.88 14.20 2.07
C ALA A 89 9.12 13.84 2.90
N ASP A 90 9.51 14.75 3.81
CA ASP A 90 10.44 14.47 4.89
C ASP A 90 10.07 13.09 5.46
N HIS A 91 10.97 12.11 5.38
CA HIS A 91 10.73 10.70 5.74
C HIS A 91 10.63 10.57 7.27
N ARG A 92 9.74 11.36 7.87
CA ARG A 92 9.47 11.39 9.29
C ARG A 92 8.83 10.05 9.61
N CYS A 93 9.58 9.22 10.31
CA CYS A 93 9.06 8.00 10.90
C CYS A 93 7.89 8.38 11.82
N ASP A 94 6.66 8.09 11.38
CA ASP A 94 5.45 8.36 12.15
C ASP A 94 5.28 7.33 13.27
N LEU A 95 5.75 6.10 13.05
CA LEU A 95 5.58 4.98 13.97
C LEU A 95 6.76 4.01 13.90
N VAL A 96 7.27 3.59 15.07
CA VAL A 96 8.20 2.47 15.18
C VAL A 96 7.43 1.24 15.67
N ILE A 97 7.59 0.10 15.00
CA ILE A 97 7.00 -1.18 15.39
C ILE A 97 8.12 -2.16 15.74
N ASP A 98 8.09 -2.66 16.98
CA ASP A 98 8.99 -3.70 17.46
C ASP A 98 8.54 -5.07 16.94
N VAL A 99 9.50 -5.82 16.39
CA VAL A 99 9.28 -7.12 15.76
C VAL A 99 10.27 -8.13 16.29
N VAL A 100 9.76 -9.26 16.76
CA VAL A 100 10.56 -10.45 17.00
C VAL A 100 10.64 -11.23 15.69
N TYR A 101 11.84 -11.39 15.15
CA TYR A 101 12.09 -12.02 13.85
C TYR A 101 12.23 -13.54 13.97
N ASP A 102 11.15 -14.19 14.38
CA ASP A 102 11.04 -15.65 14.59
C ASP A 102 10.11 -16.34 13.58
N GLY A 103 9.79 -15.65 12.48
CA GLY A 103 8.81 -16.12 11.52
C GLY A 103 9.23 -17.41 10.82
N PRO A 104 8.29 -18.33 10.57
CA PRO A 104 8.58 -19.65 10.01
C PRO A 104 9.17 -19.62 8.59
N ASP A 105 8.98 -18.51 7.85
CA ASP A 105 9.50 -18.36 6.48
C ASP A 105 10.76 -17.50 6.42
N LEU A 106 11.31 -17.02 7.55
CA LEU A 106 12.47 -16.12 7.52
C LEU A 106 13.68 -16.73 6.78
N ALA A 107 13.95 -18.02 7.03
CA ALA A 107 15.01 -18.74 6.32
C ALA A 107 14.70 -18.94 4.83
N GLU A 108 13.43 -19.14 4.48
CA GLU A 108 12.99 -19.32 3.09
C GLU A 108 13.03 -17.99 2.31
N VAL A 109 12.68 -16.88 2.95
CA VAL A 109 12.85 -15.53 2.39
C VAL A 109 14.32 -15.25 2.12
N ALA A 110 15.21 -15.56 3.07
CA ALA A 110 16.65 -15.44 2.88
C ALA A 110 17.12 -16.23 1.66
N ARG A 111 16.69 -17.50 1.52
CA ARG A 111 16.99 -18.33 0.36
C ARG A 111 16.45 -17.76 -0.96
N CYS A 112 15.21 -17.29 -0.99
CA CYS A 112 14.57 -16.74 -2.19
C CYS A 112 15.22 -15.43 -2.66
N THR A 113 15.68 -14.60 -1.73
CA THR A 113 16.30 -13.29 -1.99
C THR A 113 17.81 -13.37 -2.21
N GLY A 114 18.43 -14.52 -1.92
CA GLY A 114 19.89 -14.68 -1.96
C GLY A 114 20.62 -14.00 -0.78
N LEU A 115 19.88 -13.66 0.28
CA LEU A 115 20.38 -12.99 1.47
C LEU A 115 20.61 -13.99 2.62
N THR A 116 21.31 -13.57 3.66
CA THR A 116 21.27 -14.25 4.96
C THR A 116 20.03 -13.81 5.74
N THR A 117 19.60 -14.58 6.74
CA THR A 117 18.52 -14.16 7.64
C THR A 117 18.81 -12.82 8.32
N ALA A 118 20.06 -12.61 8.76
CA ALA A 118 20.50 -11.33 9.32
C ALA A 118 20.38 -10.17 8.32
N ALA A 119 20.71 -10.41 7.04
CA ALA A 119 20.57 -9.39 6.00
C ALA A 119 19.10 -9.11 5.65
N VAL A 120 18.21 -10.11 5.70
CA VAL A 120 16.76 -9.91 5.56
C VAL A 120 16.23 -9.02 6.70
N ILE A 121 16.60 -9.32 7.95
CA ILE A 121 16.21 -8.52 9.11
C ILE A 121 16.70 -7.08 8.93
N ASN A 122 17.99 -6.90 8.61
CA ASN A 122 18.58 -5.59 8.42
C ASN A 122 17.90 -4.79 7.29
N ALA A 123 17.61 -5.41 6.14
CA ALA A 123 16.89 -4.76 5.05
C ALA A 123 15.48 -4.32 5.48
N HIS A 124 14.78 -5.13 6.29
CA HIS A 124 13.43 -4.84 6.75
C HIS A 124 13.40 -3.72 7.80
N THR A 125 14.45 -3.59 8.60
CA THR A 125 14.56 -2.60 9.70
C THR A 125 15.36 -1.34 9.35
N ALA A 126 16.13 -1.32 8.26
CA ALA A 126 16.94 -0.16 7.87
C ALA A 126 16.20 0.83 6.97
N THR A 127 15.20 0.35 6.22
CA THR A 127 14.40 1.16 5.29
C THR A 127 13.01 1.38 5.87
N GLY A 128 12.53 2.63 5.83
CA GLY A 128 11.17 2.96 6.22
C GLY A 128 10.16 2.42 5.21
N TRP A 129 8.98 2.04 5.70
CA TRP A 129 7.87 1.56 4.88
C TRP A 129 6.72 2.54 4.91
N ARG A 130 6.11 2.81 3.77
CA ARG A 130 4.92 3.66 3.72
C ARG A 130 3.66 2.81 3.69
N ALA A 131 2.68 3.12 4.54
CA ALA A 131 1.34 2.56 4.43
C ALA A 131 0.70 3.09 3.13
N GLY A 132 0.65 2.28 2.09
CA GLY A 132 0.13 2.69 0.79
C GLY A 132 -1.39 2.73 0.78
N PHE A 133 -2.01 1.57 1.02
CA PHE A 133 -3.46 1.42 1.06
C PHE A 133 -3.88 0.37 2.07
N SER A 134 -5.14 0.43 2.49
CA SER A 134 -5.74 -0.54 3.41
C SER A 134 -6.73 -1.43 2.67
N GLY A 135 -6.91 -2.66 3.14
CA GLY A 135 -7.80 -3.63 2.51
C GLY A 135 -7.69 -4.99 3.19
N SER A 136 -8.34 -6.03 2.65
CA SER A 136 -8.41 -7.37 3.25
C SER A 136 -9.22 -7.44 4.55
N ALA A 137 -8.83 -6.71 5.60
CA ALA A 137 -9.50 -6.68 6.90
C ALA A 137 -9.32 -5.31 7.59
N PRO A 138 -10.17 -4.94 8.56
CA PRO A 138 -9.95 -3.76 9.38
C PRO A 138 -8.55 -3.75 10.02
N GLY A 139 -7.83 -2.63 9.86
CA GLY A 139 -6.45 -2.47 10.36
C GLY A 139 -5.35 -3.13 9.54
N PHE A 140 -5.67 -3.84 8.44
CA PHE A 140 -4.64 -4.38 7.55
C PHE A 140 -4.22 -3.30 6.54
N ALA A 141 -2.92 -3.00 6.51
CA ALA A 141 -2.30 -2.04 5.60
C ALA A 141 -1.23 -2.74 4.74
N TYR A 142 -1.24 -2.44 3.44
CA TYR A 142 -0.20 -2.84 2.52
C TYR A 142 0.92 -1.80 2.58
N LEU A 143 2.07 -2.23 3.08
CA LEU A 143 3.26 -1.41 3.21
C LEU A 143 4.09 -1.48 1.92
N ILE A 144 4.50 -0.31 1.43
CA ILE A 144 5.25 -0.12 0.17
C ILE A 144 6.52 0.70 0.43
N ASP A 145 7.33 0.88 -0.61
CA ASP A 145 8.53 1.72 -0.62
C ASP A 145 9.66 1.26 0.33
N GLY A 146 9.56 0.04 0.87
CA GLY A 146 10.65 -0.61 1.62
C GLY A 146 11.81 -1.09 0.74
N ASP A 147 12.75 -1.83 1.34
CA ASP A 147 13.94 -2.30 0.62
C ASP A 147 13.57 -3.23 -0.56
N PRO A 148 13.92 -2.88 -1.82
CA PRO A 148 13.58 -3.67 -2.99
C PRO A 148 14.24 -5.06 -2.99
N SER A 149 15.30 -5.30 -2.21
CA SER A 149 15.92 -6.62 -2.07
C SER A 149 15.02 -7.64 -1.36
N LEU A 150 13.99 -7.17 -0.66
CA LEU A 150 13.02 -8.02 0.06
C LEU A 150 11.87 -8.48 -0.83
N ARG A 151 11.93 -8.23 -2.14
CA ARG A 151 10.91 -8.71 -3.05
C ARG A 151 10.92 -10.23 -3.11
N VAL A 152 9.87 -10.87 -2.61
CA VAL A 152 9.76 -12.34 -2.48
C VAL A 152 8.39 -12.82 -2.96
N PRO A 153 8.28 -13.92 -3.72
CA PRO A 153 6.97 -14.42 -4.17
C PRO A 153 6.10 -14.85 -2.98
N ARG A 154 4.78 -14.84 -3.20
CA ARG A 154 3.84 -15.55 -2.33
C ARG A 154 4.19 -17.03 -2.24
N ARG A 155 3.84 -17.65 -1.11
CA ARG A 155 3.90 -19.11 -0.94
C ARG A 155 3.00 -19.78 -1.97
N PRO A 156 3.43 -20.94 -2.52
CA PRO A 156 2.60 -21.71 -3.44
C PRO A 156 1.35 -22.27 -2.76
N GLU A 157 1.45 -22.58 -1.47
CA GLU A 157 0.34 -23.08 -0.65
C GLU A 157 0.00 -22.10 0.46
N ARG A 158 -1.30 -21.80 0.59
CA ARG A 158 -1.84 -20.92 1.64
C ARG A 158 -1.86 -21.63 2.98
N ARG A 159 -1.34 -20.99 4.03
CA ARG A 159 -1.58 -21.42 5.42
C ARG A 159 -3.03 -21.18 5.78
N THR A 160 -3.63 -22.15 6.44
CA THR A 160 -5.02 -22.09 6.90
C THR A 160 -5.23 -21.01 7.95
N SER A 161 -4.20 -20.66 8.72
CA SER A 161 -4.27 -19.65 9.76
C SER A 161 -2.89 -19.12 10.14
N MET A 162 -2.80 -17.81 10.34
CA MET A 162 -1.71 -17.08 10.97
C MET A 162 -2.22 -16.31 12.19
N PRO A 163 -1.44 -16.19 13.28
CA PRO A 163 -1.86 -15.41 14.44
C PRO A 163 -1.88 -13.91 14.14
N PRO A 164 -2.68 -13.12 14.88
CA PRO A 164 -2.55 -11.66 14.90
C PRO A 164 -1.10 -11.25 15.19
N GLY A 165 -0.69 -10.10 14.66
CA GLY A 165 0.67 -9.58 14.82
C GLY A 165 1.70 -10.21 13.89
N SER A 166 1.34 -11.22 13.08
CA SER A 166 2.27 -11.81 12.10
C SER A 166 2.79 -10.74 11.13
N VAL A 167 4.11 -10.60 11.02
CA VAL A 167 4.79 -9.69 10.09
C VAL A 167 5.19 -10.47 8.84
N ALA A 168 4.83 -9.95 7.68
CA ALA A 168 4.87 -10.72 6.44
C ALA A 168 5.37 -9.93 5.23
N LEU A 169 5.92 -10.64 4.26
CA LEU A 169 6.34 -10.14 2.96
C LEU A 169 5.62 -10.89 1.83
N ALA A 170 5.23 -10.16 0.78
CA ALA A 170 4.80 -10.75 -0.48
C ALA A 170 4.95 -9.75 -1.63
N ASP A 171 5.49 -10.24 -2.74
CA ASP A 171 5.93 -9.42 -3.86
C ASP A 171 6.79 -8.27 -3.35
N GLY A 172 6.44 -7.01 -3.62
CA GLY A 172 7.14 -5.83 -3.11
C GLY A 172 6.48 -5.21 -1.86
N PHE A 173 5.64 -5.96 -1.15
CA PHE A 173 4.88 -5.45 -0.01
C PHE A 173 5.33 -6.09 1.30
N SER A 174 5.24 -5.30 2.39
CA SER A 174 5.20 -5.81 3.76
C SER A 174 3.81 -5.59 4.36
N ALA A 175 3.44 -6.34 5.40
CA ALA A 175 2.19 -6.17 6.12
C ALA A 175 2.25 -6.78 7.52
N ILE A 176 1.31 -6.37 8.37
CA ILE A 176 1.09 -6.96 9.69
C ILE A 176 -0.36 -7.42 9.76
N TYR A 177 -0.59 -8.68 10.12
CA TYR A 177 -1.93 -9.24 10.24
C TYR A 177 -2.64 -8.70 11.50
N PRO A 178 -3.76 -7.97 11.39
CA PRO A 178 -4.45 -7.40 12.55
C PRO A 178 -5.24 -8.42 13.36
N SER A 179 -5.59 -9.55 12.74
CA SER A 179 -6.38 -10.62 13.32
C SER A 179 -5.94 -11.97 12.74
N GLN A 180 -6.41 -13.05 13.34
CA GLN A 180 -6.16 -14.39 12.83
C GLN A 180 -6.75 -14.53 11.42
N ALA A 181 -5.94 -14.95 10.45
CA ALA A 181 -6.36 -15.05 9.05
C ALA A 181 -5.54 -16.09 8.27
N PRO A 182 -6.10 -16.74 7.24
CA PRO A 182 -5.31 -17.53 6.31
C PRO A 182 -4.39 -16.62 5.47
N SER A 183 -3.21 -17.11 5.09
CA SER A 183 -2.22 -16.31 4.36
C SER A 183 -1.34 -17.15 3.45
N ASP A 184 -1.05 -16.61 2.26
CA ASP A 184 -0.02 -17.07 1.34
C ASP A 184 1.22 -16.15 1.33
N TRP A 185 1.33 -15.21 2.28
CA TRP A 185 2.51 -14.36 2.43
C TRP A 185 3.61 -15.10 3.21
N GLN A 186 4.85 -14.68 3.00
CA GLN A 186 6.00 -15.19 3.73
C GLN A 186 6.08 -14.51 5.09
N ILE A 187 6.02 -15.27 6.17
CA ILE A 187 5.98 -14.77 7.55
C ILE A 187 7.39 -14.73 8.11
N ILE A 188 7.85 -13.53 8.46
CA ILE A 188 9.25 -13.27 8.86
C ILE A 188 9.40 -12.96 10.36
N GLY A 189 8.32 -12.69 11.06
CA GLY A 189 8.32 -12.43 12.50
C GLY A 189 6.92 -12.13 13.03
N HIS A 190 6.87 -11.61 14.25
CA HIS A 190 5.64 -11.12 14.86
C HIS A 190 5.85 -9.85 15.69
N THR A 191 4.77 -9.14 15.97
CA THR A 191 4.71 -8.00 16.88
C THR A 191 3.52 -8.13 17.82
N ASP A 192 3.66 -7.59 19.03
CA ASP A 192 2.55 -7.44 19.99
C ASP A 192 1.75 -6.15 19.78
N ALA A 193 2.12 -5.33 18.78
CA ALA A 193 1.37 -4.13 18.45
C ALA A 193 -0.09 -4.47 18.15
N VAL A 194 -1.02 -3.62 18.60
CA VAL A 194 -2.45 -3.81 18.32
C VAL A 194 -2.83 -2.98 17.09
N LEU A 195 -3.02 -3.64 15.95
CA LEU A 195 -3.20 -2.98 14.64
C LEU A 195 -4.62 -2.39 14.46
N TRP A 196 -5.60 -2.98 15.12
CA TRP A 196 -7.00 -2.57 15.06
C TRP A 196 -7.64 -2.63 16.44
N ASP A 197 -8.39 -1.58 16.79
CA ASP A 197 -9.20 -1.52 18.01
C ASP A 197 -10.30 -0.48 17.84
N VAL A 198 -11.54 -0.92 17.93
CA VAL A 198 -12.71 -0.08 17.68
C VAL A 198 -12.89 1.03 18.72
N ASP A 199 -12.32 0.85 19.93
CA ASP A 199 -12.48 1.79 21.04
C ASP A 199 -11.40 2.89 21.04
N ARG A 200 -10.39 2.80 20.17
CA ARG A 200 -9.37 3.84 20.00
C ARG A 200 -9.89 5.02 19.16
N PRO A 201 -9.47 6.28 19.45
CA PRO A 201 -9.85 7.45 18.65
C PRO A 201 -9.50 7.31 17.15
N GLN A 202 -8.38 6.65 16.87
CA GLN A 202 -8.01 6.18 15.53
C GLN A 202 -7.97 4.65 15.57
N PRO A 203 -9.02 3.96 15.09
CA PRO A 203 -9.11 2.51 15.26
C PRO A 203 -8.02 1.72 14.56
N ALA A 204 -7.59 2.18 13.38
CA ALA A 204 -6.45 1.60 12.67
C ALA A 204 -5.15 2.25 13.13
N LEU A 205 -4.19 1.44 13.56
CA LEU A 205 -2.85 1.91 13.91
C LEU A 205 -2.08 2.44 12.69
N LEU A 206 -2.31 1.83 11.53
CA LEU A 206 -1.67 2.18 10.26
C LEU A 206 -2.71 2.78 9.33
N THR A 207 -2.51 4.05 8.96
CA THR A 207 -3.37 4.76 8.01
C THR A 207 -2.60 5.10 6.73
N PRO A 208 -3.25 5.09 5.55
CA PRO A 208 -2.60 5.42 4.29
C PRO A 208 -1.85 6.77 4.35
N GLY A 209 -0.59 6.75 3.94
CA GLY A 209 0.33 7.90 3.98
C GLY A 209 1.34 7.87 5.12
N MET A 210 1.10 7.12 6.20
CA MET A 210 2.03 7.01 7.32
C MET A 210 3.33 6.28 6.94
N TRP A 211 4.45 6.72 7.49
CA TRP A 211 5.74 6.04 7.44
C TRP A 211 6.02 5.25 8.71
N VAL A 212 6.38 3.98 8.53
CA VAL A 212 6.60 3.00 9.59
C VAL A 212 8.05 2.53 9.54
N GLN A 213 8.73 2.55 10.67
CA GLN A 213 10.03 1.91 10.84
C GLN A 213 9.88 0.63 11.64
N PHE A 214 10.43 -0.48 11.15
CA PHE A 214 10.54 -1.69 11.94
C PHE A 214 11.82 -1.69 12.76
N ARG A 215 11.76 -2.23 13.98
CA ARG A 215 12.91 -2.45 14.85
C ARG A 215 12.90 -3.89 15.35
N ALA A 216 14.06 -4.55 15.28
CA ALA A 216 14.21 -5.89 15.85
C ALA A 216 14.21 -5.81 17.38
N ALA A 217 13.36 -6.62 18.03
CA ALA A 217 13.21 -6.73 19.49
C ALA A 217 14.07 -7.86 20.08
#